data_AF-A0A8T5DFP1-F1
#
_entry.id   AF-A0A8T5DFP1-F1
#
_cell.length_a   1.000
_cell.length_b   1.000
_cell.length_c   1.000
_cell.angle_alpha   90.00
_cell.angle_beta   90.00
_cell.angle_gamma   90.00
#
_symmetry.space_group_name_H-M   'P 1'
#
loop_
_entity.id
_entity.type
_entity.pdbx_description
1 polymer ?
#
loop_
_entity_poly.entity_id
_entity_poly.type
_entity_poly.pdbx_seq_one_letter_code
_entity_poly.pdbx_strand_id
1 'polypeptide(L)'
;MSDKLQKFLENQISLENKIVKSINDSADGIENEAVSTALRGISLDSTKHALMYRSAISLMTSTSVALNEEQLNIQKNVVNDHIKMEEAVIKELEKMLPSVTNEKVELLLKAILHDEVRHHKLLKTLYEILIRGEAVTEGDWWDAVWGDVPGLWG
;
A
#
# COMPACT_ATOMS: atom_id res chain seq x y z
N MET A 1 -13.20 -10.19 -17.33
CA MET A 1 -13.80 -10.33 -15.98
C MET A 1 -15.29 -10.64 -16.13
N SER A 2 -15.93 -11.37 -15.20
CA SER A 2 -17.39 -11.55 -15.25
C SER A 2 -18.12 -10.33 -14.68
N ASP A 3 -19.27 -9.95 -15.25
CA ASP A 3 -20.07 -8.79 -14.81
C ASP A 3 -20.42 -8.85 -13.32
N LYS A 4 -20.65 -10.07 -12.80
CA LYS A 4 -20.93 -10.30 -11.37
C LYS A 4 -19.73 -9.95 -10.50
N LEU A 5 -18.52 -10.32 -10.91
CA LEU A 5 -17.29 -10.02 -10.16
C LEU A 5 -16.96 -8.53 -10.24
N GLN A 6 -17.08 -7.92 -11.41
CA GLN A 6 -16.87 -6.48 -11.57
C GLN A 6 -17.79 -5.67 -10.64
N LYS A 7 -19.09 -5.96 -10.68
CA LYS A 7 -20.08 -5.30 -9.83
C LYS A 7 -19.81 -5.52 -8.34
N PHE A 8 -19.30 -6.71 -7.97
CA PHE A 8 -18.89 -6.96 -6.59
C PHE A 8 -17.74 -6.02 -6.17
N LEU A 9 -16.68 -5.90 -6.98
CA LEU A 9 -15.54 -5.03 -6.68
C LEU A 9 -15.96 -3.55 -6.61
N GLU A 10 -16.80 -3.08 -7.54
CA GLU A 10 -17.35 -1.72 -7.53
C GLU A 10 -18.17 -1.43 -6.26
N ASN A 11 -18.97 -2.40 -5.82
CA ASN A 11 -19.72 -2.29 -4.56
C ASN A 11 -18.79 -2.23 -3.34
N GLN A 12 -17.70 -3.01 -3.32
CA GLN A 12 -16.72 -2.94 -2.24
C GLN A 12 -16.05 -1.56 -2.18
N ILE A 13 -15.67 -0.99 -3.33
CA ILE A 13 -15.15 0.39 -3.39
C ILE A 13 -16.14 1.38 -2.77
N SER A 14 -17.44 1.24 -3.07
CA SER A 14 -18.47 2.12 -2.49
C SER A 14 -18.58 1.96 -0.97
N LEU A 15 -18.49 0.74 -0.45
CA LEU A 15 -18.54 0.46 0.99
C LEU A 15 -17.31 1.01 1.72
N GLU A 16 -16.11 0.77 1.20
CA GLU A 16 -14.86 1.27 1.78
C GLU A 16 -14.86 2.81 1.83
N ASN A 17 -15.30 3.48 0.77
CA ASN A 17 -15.42 4.95 0.76
C ASN A 17 -16.45 5.47 1.77
N LYS A 18 -17.51 4.72 2.08
CA LYS A 18 -18.46 5.10 3.13
C LYS A 18 -17.84 4.99 4.52
N ILE A 19 -17.00 3.98 4.77
CA ILE A 19 -16.26 3.82 6.02
C ILE A 19 -15.31 5.02 6.20
N VAL A 20 -14.50 5.32 5.18
CA VAL A 20 -13.59 6.48 5.17
C VAL A 20 -14.33 7.76 5.49
N LYS A 21 -15.44 8.02 4.80
CA LYS A 21 -16.25 9.23 5.04
C LYS A 21 -16.81 9.28 6.46
N SER A 22 -17.41 8.19 6.93
CA SER A 22 -18.00 8.13 8.28
C SER A 22 -16.97 8.40 9.37
N ILE A 23 -15.74 7.90 9.20
CA ILE A 23 -14.67 8.12 10.18
C ILE A 23 -14.16 9.56 10.10
N ASN A 24 -13.90 10.10 8.91
CA ASN A 24 -13.45 11.49 8.75
C ASN A 24 -14.48 12.49 9.30
N ASP A 25 -15.77 12.24 9.13
CA ASP A 25 -16.84 13.11 9.63
C ASP A 25 -16.98 13.06 11.17
N SER A 26 -16.45 12.04 11.85
CA SER A 26 -16.65 11.81 13.29
C SER A 26 -15.39 11.84 14.15
N ALA A 27 -14.21 11.56 13.59
CA ALA A 27 -12.97 11.39 14.34
C ALA A 27 -12.45 12.68 14.99
N ASP A 28 -12.78 13.85 14.44
CA ASP A 28 -12.38 15.15 14.99
C ASP A 28 -13.09 15.47 16.32
N GLY A 29 -14.25 14.85 16.58
CA GLY A 29 -14.99 15.01 17.84
C GLY A 29 -14.57 14.05 18.96
N ILE A 30 -13.57 13.18 18.74
CA ILE A 30 -13.16 12.14 19.68
C ILE A 30 -11.92 12.61 20.46
N GLU A 31 -12.10 12.90 21.74
CA GLU A 31 -11.01 13.36 22.62
C GLU A 31 -10.00 12.26 22.99
N ASN A 32 -10.43 11.00 23.02
CA ASN A 32 -9.54 9.89 23.34
C ASN A 32 -8.60 9.59 22.16
N GLU A 33 -7.33 9.94 22.32
CA GLU A 33 -6.29 9.81 21.29
C GLU A 33 -6.12 8.37 20.76
N ALA A 34 -6.18 7.37 21.64
CA ALA A 34 -6.05 5.98 21.23
C ALA A 34 -7.23 5.53 20.34
N VAL A 35 -8.45 5.95 20.68
CA VAL A 35 -9.64 5.68 19.86
C VAL A 35 -9.60 6.44 18.54
N SER A 36 -9.24 7.73 18.57
CA SER A 36 -9.12 8.55 17.35
C SER A 36 -8.06 7.98 16.40
N THR A 37 -6.90 7.57 16.94
CA THR A 37 -5.82 6.95 16.16
C THR A 37 -6.25 5.63 15.54
N ALA A 38 -6.91 4.75 16.31
CA ALA A 38 -7.39 3.47 15.80
C ALA A 38 -8.40 3.66 14.65
N LEU A 39 -9.34 4.60 14.78
CA LEU A 39 -10.31 4.89 13.73
C LEU A 39 -9.64 5.48 12.49
N ARG A 40 -8.70 6.42 12.65
CA ARG A 40 -7.94 6.97 11.51
C ARG A 40 -7.12 5.89 10.81
N GLY A 41 -6.51 4.96 11.55
CA GLY A 41 -5.84 3.79 10.99
C GLY A 41 -6.78 2.94 10.13
N ILE A 42 -7.97 2.60 10.64
CA ILE A 42 -9.00 1.88 9.88
C ILE A 42 -9.39 2.64 8.61
N SER A 43 -9.48 3.98 8.66
CA SER A 43 -9.78 4.78 7.48
C SER A 43 -8.66 4.72 6.43
N LEU A 44 -7.39 4.65 6.84
CA LEU A 44 -6.27 4.46 5.92
C LEU A 44 -6.32 3.07 5.26
N ASP A 45 -6.64 2.03 6.03
CA ASP A 45 -6.82 0.67 5.50
C ASP A 45 -7.99 0.58 4.50
N SER A 46 -9.15 1.18 4.83
CA SER A 46 -10.27 1.25 3.90
C SER A 46 -9.92 2.01 2.62
N THR A 47 -9.13 3.08 2.72
CA THR A 47 -8.63 3.81 1.54
C THR A 47 -7.74 2.90 0.69
N LYS A 48 -6.83 2.17 1.33
CA LYS A 48 -5.96 1.18 0.68
C LYS A 48 -6.80 0.12 -0.04
N HIS A 49 -7.78 -0.49 0.61
CA HIS A 49 -8.65 -1.51 0.01
C HIS A 49 -9.41 -0.99 -1.21
N ALA A 50 -9.96 0.23 -1.14
CA ALA A 50 -10.64 0.83 -2.29
C ALA A 50 -9.71 1.00 -3.50
N LEU A 51 -8.44 1.37 -3.26
CA LEU A 51 -7.42 1.45 -4.31
C LEU A 51 -7.07 0.06 -4.87
N MET A 52 -6.97 -0.96 -4.02
CA MET A 52 -6.73 -2.34 -4.44
C MET A 52 -7.84 -2.85 -5.36
N TYR A 53 -9.11 -2.70 -4.97
CA TYR A 53 -10.24 -3.11 -5.80
C TYR A 53 -10.28 -2.36 -7.14
N ARG A 54 -9.99 -1.05 -7.13
CA ARG A 54 -9.91 -0.26 -8.35
C ARG A 54 -8.78 -0.71 -9.27
N SER A 55 -7.61 -1.00 -8.70
CA SER A 55 -6.46 -1.53 -9.44
C SER A 55 -6.78 -2.90 -10.07
N ALA A 56 -7.43 -3.79 -9.32
CA ALA A 56 -7.85 -5.09 -9.82
C ALA A 56 -8.82 -4.97 -11.00
N ILE A 57 -9.82 -4.08 -10.92
CA ILE A 57 -10.71 -3.79 -12.06
C ILE A 57 -9.86 -3.32 -13.26
N SER A 58 -8.99 -2.32 -13.06
CA SER A 58 -8.19 -1.74 -14.13
C SER A 58 -7.28 -2.75 -14.84
N LEU A 59 -6.55 -3.58 -14.09
CA LEU A 59 -5.67 -4.62 -14.64
C LEU A 59 -6.45 -5.70 -15.40
N MET A 60 -7.70 -5.96 -15.04
CA MET A 60 -8.54 -6.98 -15.67
C MET A 60 -9.34 -6.47 -16.87
N THR A 61 -9.46 -5.15 -17.07
CA THR A 61 -10.30 -4.54 -18.11
C THR A 61 -9.55 -3.66 -19.11
N SER A 62 -8.39 -3.12 -18.73
CA SER A 62 -7.63 -2.20 -19.57
C SER A 62 -6.57 -2.94 -20.38
N THR A 63 -6.43 -2.61 -21.65
CA THR A 63 -5.21 -2.91 -22.43
C THR A 63 -4.10 -1.98 -21.96
N SER A 64 -2.91 -2.49 -21.65
CA SER A 64 -1.81 -1.64 -21.17
C SER A 64 -1.58 -0.45 -22.13
N VAL A 65 -1.45 0.74 -21.56
CA VAL A 65 -1.00 1.91 -22.30
C VAL A 65 0.51 1.77 -22.45
N ALA A 66 1.01 1.77 -23.69
CA ALA A 66 2.44 1.81 -23.94
C ALA A 66 3.05 3.02 -23.21
N LEU A 67 3.90 2.77 -22.23
CA LEU A 67 4.59 3.83 -21.49
C LEU A 67 5.60 4.48 -22.44
N ASN A 68 5.49 5.80 -22.63
CA ASN A 68 6.59 6.54 -23.25
C ASN A 68 7.77 6.63 -22.27
N GLU A 69 8.96 6.88 -22.80
CA GLU A 69 10.21 6.88 -22.03
C GLU A 69 10.20 7.89 -20.87
N GLU A 70 9.55 9.04 -21.05
CA GLU A 70 9.39 10.05 -20.02
C GLU A 70 8.60 9.53 -18.80
N GLN A 71 7.45 8.90 -19.04
CA GLN A 71 6.63 8.32 -17.98
C GLN A 71 7.33 7.16 -17.28
N LEU A 72 8.10 6.35 -18.02
CA LEU A 72 8.89 5.27 -17.43
C LEU A 72 9.98 5.82 -16.49
N ASN A 73 10.66 6.89 -16.90
CA ASN A 73 11.69 7.52 -16.07
C ASN A 73 11.10 8.17 -14.80
N ILE A 74 9.93 8.82 -14.90
CA ILE A 74 9.24 9.36 -13.73
C ILE A 74 8.94 8.25 -12.72
N GLN A 75 8.36 7.14 -13.18
CA GLN A 75 8.02 6.00 -12.32
C GLN A 75 9.27 5.42 -11.65
N LYS A 76 10.34 5.18 -12.42
CA LYS A 76 11.63 4.69 -11.88
C LYS A 76 12.19 5.59 -10.80
N ASN A 77 12.21 6.90 -11.04
CA ASN A 77 12.74 7.87 -10.07
C ASN A 77 11.92 7.89 -8.79
N VAL A 78 10.60 7.98 -8.89
CA VAL A 78 9.70 8.00 -7.72
C VAL A 78 9.87 6.73 -6.89
N VAL A 79 9.83 5.55 -7.53
CA VAL A 79 9.98 4.27 -6.82
C VAL A 79 11.36 4.15 -6.16
N ASN A 80 12.43 4.47 -6.89
CA ASN A 80 13.80 4.41 -6.38
C ASN A 80 14.03 5.36 -5.19
N ASP A 81 13.43 6.55 -5.22
CA ASP A 81 13.56 7.49 -4.11
C ASP A 81 12.82 6.99 -2.87
N HIS A 82 11.64 6.36 -3.02
CA HIS A 82 10.95 5.74 -1.89
C HIS A 82 11.71 4.54 -1.33
N ILE A 83 12.34 3.70 -2.17
CA ILE A 83 13.24 2.61 -1.70
C ILE A 83 14.30 3.16 -0.73
N LYS A 84 14.91 4.31 -1.06
CA LYS A 84 15.93 4.93 -0.18
C LYS A 84 15.31 5.48 1.11
N MET A 85 14.11 6.04 1.04
CA MET A 85 13.39 6.54 2.22
C MET A 85 13.04 5.40 3.17
N GLU A 86 12.46 4.30 2.66
CA GLU A 86 12.14 3.11 3.48
C GLU A 86 13.40 2.51 4.09
N GLU A 87 14.50 2.40 3.32
CA GLU A 87 15.77 1.90 3.85
C GLU A 87 16.32 2.78 4.99
N ALA A 88 16.13 4.10 4.92
CA ALA A 88 16.53 5.01 5.98
C ALA A 88 15.69 4.82 7.24
N VAL A 89 14.37 4.69 7.11
CA VAL A 89 13.46 4.43 8.24
C VAL A 89 13.78 3.11 8.91
N ILE A 90 13.95 2.04 8.14
CA ILE A 90 14.32 0.70 8.63
C ILE A 90 15.59 0.77 9.48
N LYS A 91 16.65 1.41 8.97
CA LYS A 91 17.94 1.52 9.68
C LYS A 91 17.81 2.30 10.99
N GLU A 92 17.05 3.38 11.01
CA GLU A 92 16.84 4.16 12.24
C GLU A 92 16.03 3.36 13.27
N LEU A 93 15.01 2.61 12.85
CA LEU A 93 14.23 1.73 13.73
C LEU A 93 15.08 0.59 14.29
N GLU A 94 15.85 -0.12 13.44
CA GLU A 94 16.75 -1.20 13.84
C GLU A 94 17.80 -0.72 14.86
N LYS A 95 18.31 0.50 14.69
CA LYS A 95 19.27 1.12 15.61
C LYS A 95 18.64 1.53 16.93
N MET A 96 17.39 2.01 16.92
CA MET A 96 16.70 2.48 18.12
C MET A 96 16.19 1.32 18.99
N LEU A 97 15.62 0.28 18.36
CA LEU A 97 14.93 -0.83 19.04
C LEU A 97 15.71 -1.46 20.22
N PRO A 98 17.02 -1.73 20.13
CA PRO A 98 17.79 -2.31 21.24
C PRO A 98 17.83 -1.46 22.52
N SER A 99 17.58 -0.14 22.41
CA SER A 99 17.60 0.79 23.54
C SER A 99 16.23 1.04 24.17
N VAL A 100 15.16 0.49 23.59
CA VAL A 100 13.78 0.71 24.04
C VAL A 100 13.48 -0.20 25.23
N THR A 101 13.19 0.39 26.38
CA THR A 101 12.87 -0.34 27.61
C THR A 101 11.37 -0.54 27.85
N ASN A 102 10.53 0.26 27.18
CA ASN A 102 9.08 0.15 27.31
C ASN A 102 8.53 -0.90 26.33
N GLU A 103 8.07 -2.03 26.85
CA GLU A 103 7.57 -3.16 26.05
C GLU A 103 6.46 -2.77 25.06
N LYS A 104 5.56 -1.84 25.42
CA LYS A 104 4.47 -1.41 24.53
C LYS A 104 5.00 -0.59 23.36
N VAL A 105 5.98 0.28 23.63
CA VAL A 105 6.65 1.08 22.59
C VAL A 105 7.49 0.17 21.70
N GLU A 106 8.16 -0.84 22.28
CA GLU A 106 8.92 -1.82 21.52
C GLU A 106 8.02 -2.60 20.56
N LEU A 107 6.85 -3.07 21.01
CA LEU A 107 5.87 -3.75 20.16
C LEU A 107 5.38 -2.86 19.02
N LEU A 108 5.09 -1.59 19.30
CA LEU A 108 4.68 -0.61 18.30
C LEU A 108 5.77 -0.41 17.23
N LEU A 109 7.01 -0.18 17.65
CA LEU A 109 8.13 0.06 16.73
C LEU A 109 8.48 -1.19 15.90
N LYS A 110 8.32 -2.39 16.47
CA LYS A 110 8.47 -3.65 15.73
C LYS A 110 7.38 -3.84 14.68
N ALA A 111 6.14 -3.45 14.98
CA ALA A 111 5.05 -3.49 14.00
C ALA A 111 5.34 -2.55 12.82
N ILE A 112 5.74 -1.31 13.10
CA ILE A 112 6.13 -0.33 12.07
C ILE A 112 7.32 -0.87 11.25
N LEU A 113 8.38 -1.36 11.91
CA LEU A 113 9.54 -1.93 11.21
C LEU A 113 9.14 -3.06 10.26
N HIS A 114 8.23 -3.94 10.69
CA HIS A 114 7.76 -5.03 9.84
C HIS A 114 7.05 -4.50 8.59
N ASP A 115 6.24 -3.47 8.72
CA ASP A 115 5.57 -2.84 7.58
C ASP A 115 6.55 -2.17 6.63
N GLU A 116 7.53 -1.40 7.13
CA GLU A 116 8.51 -0.75 6.24
C GLU A 116 9.40 -1.77 5.51
N VAL A 117 9.76 -2.89 6.16
CA VAL A 117 10.48 -3.99 5.49
C VAL A 117 9.65 -4.57 4.34
N ARG A 118 8.33 -4.70 4.52
CA ARG A 118 7.41 -5.17 3.47
C ARG A 118 7.26 -4.14 2.36
N HIS A 119 7.07 -2.86 2.68
CA HIS A 119 7.01 -1.75 1.71
C HIS A 119 8.28 -1.71 0.87
N HIS A 120 9.45 -1.80 1.50
CA HIS A 120 10.74 -1.82 0.82
C HIS A 120 10.87 -3.01 -0.15
N LYS A 121 10.45 -4.21 0.26
CA LYS A 121 10.45 -5.39 -0.60
C LYS A 121 9.57 -5.17 -1.84
N LEU A 122 8.35 -4.67 -1.65
CA LEU A 122 7.45 -4.35 -2.77
C LEU A 122 8.07 -3.34 -3.72
N LEU A 123 8.57 -2.22 -3.21
CA LEU A 123 9.10 -1.16 -4.05
C LEU A 123 10.28 -1.67 -4.89
N LYS A 124 11.12 -2.56 -4.34
CA LYS A 124 12.17 -3.24 -5.10
C LYS A 124 11.61 -4.12 -6.22
N THR A 125 10.58 -4.93 -5.93
CA THR A 125 9.91 -5.76 -6.95
C THR A 125 9.31 -4.89 -8.07
N LEU A 126 8.65 -3.77 -7.72
CA LEU A 126 8.13 -2.81 -8.70
C LEU A 126 9.24 -2.20 -9.54
N TYR A 127 10.35 -1.82 -8.92
CA TYR A 127 11.50 -1.24 -9.61
C TYR A 127 12.13 -2.20 -10.62
N GLU A 128 12.26 -3.48 -10.25
CA GLU A 128 12.76 -4.53 -11.16
C GLU A 128 11.88 -4.68 -12.40
N ILE A 129 10.57 -4.61 -12.24
CA ILE A 129 9.61 -4.68 -13.35
C ILE A 129 9.72 -3.44 -14.24
N LEU A 130 9.82 -2.25 -13.65
CA LEU A 130 10.06 -1.02 -14.40
C LEU A 130 11.37 -1.06 -15.20
N ILE A 131 12.41 -1.73 -14.71
CA ILE A 131 13.67 -1.94 -15.45
C ILE A 131 13.46 -2.84 -16.66
N ARG A 132 12.63 -3.89 -16.55
CA ARG A 132 12.34 -4.82 -17.67
C ARG A 132 11.62 -4.14 -18.85
N GLY A 133 10.94 -3.02 -18.61
CA GLY A 133 10.41 -2.14 -19.67
C GLY A 133 9.32 -2.80 -20.52
N GLU A 134 9.48 -2.78 -21.85
CA GLU A 134 8.45 -3.19 -22.82
C GLU A 134 8.07 -4.69 -22.78
N ALA A 135 8.79 -5.52 -22.04
CA ALA A 135 8.52 -6.96 -21.91
C ALA A 135 7.56 -7.32 -20.76
N VAL A 136 6.95 -6.32 -20.09
CA VAL A 136 6.09 -6.51 -18.91
C VAL A 136 4.63 -6.68 -19.30
N THR A 137 3.99 -7.72 -18.78
CA THR A 137 2.57 -8.03 -18.97
C THR A 137 1.70 -7.55 -17.79
N GLU A 138 0.37 -7.52 -17.96
CA GLU A 138 -0.56 -7.26 -16.86
C GLU A 138 -0.44 -8.32 -15.74
N GLY A 139 -0.06 -9.55 -16.09
CA GLY A 139 0.22 -10.62 -15.13
C GLY A 139 1.46 -10.33 -14.28
N ASP A 140 2.53 -9.81 -14.88
CA ASP A 140 3.73 -9.39 -14.14
C ASP A 140 3.39 -8.28 -13.14
N TRP A 141 2.55 -7.31 -13.52
CA TRP A 141 2.05 -6.27 -12.61
C TRP A 141 1.18 -6.84 -11.50
N TRP A 142 0.34 -7.82 -11.82
CA TRP A 142 -0.48 -8.51 -10.82
C TRP A 142 0.41 -9.22 -9.80
N ASP A 143 1.43 -9.96 -10.25
CA ASP A 143 2.33 -10.70 -9.36
C ASP A 143 3.23 -9.75 -8.54
N ALA A 144 3.62 -8.61 -9.11
CA ALA A 144 4.40 -7.61 -8.39
C ALA A 144 3.66 -7.03 -7.19
N VAL A 145 2.41 -6.65 -7.41
CA VAL A 145 1.61 -5.94 -6.44
C VAL A 145 0.90 -6.93 -5.51
N TRP A 146 0.51 -8.10 -6.04
CA TRP A 146 -0.40 -9.06 -5.40
C TRP A 146 0.06 -10.53 -5.46
N GLY A 147 1.26 -10.89 -5.92
CA GLY A 147 1.67 -12.30 -6.09
C GLY A 147 1.79 -13.11 -4.78
N ASP A 148 1.97 -12.45 -3.65
CA ASP A 148 2.25 -13.04 -2.33
C ASP A 148 1.10 -12.86 -1.29
N VAL A 149 -0.19 -12.90 -1.66
CA VAL A 149 -1.28 -12.59 -0.70
C VAL A 149 -1.61 -13.76 0.26
N PRO A 150 -1.16 -13.72 1.52
CA PRO A 150 -2.11 -13.41 2.60
C PRO A 150 -1.71 -12.17 3.43
N GLY A 151 -2.66 -11.24 3.64
CA GLY A 151 -2.54 -10.11 4.58
C GLY A 151 -2.02 -8.77 4.03
N LEU A 152 -1.81 -8.65 2.71
CA LEU A 152 -1.20 -7.50 2.00
C LEU A 152 -1.33 -6.13 2.69
N TRP A 153 -0.28 -5.72 3.41
CA TRP A 153 -0.15 -4.56 4.30
C TRP A 153 -0.88 -4.67 5.65
N GLY A 154 -0.59 -5.75 6.38
CA GLY A 154 -0.92 -6.02 7.79
C GLY A 154 -0.05 -7.15 8.34
#